data_AF-A0A7X4IYR7-F1
#
_entry.id   AF-A0A7X4IYR7-F1
#
_cell.length_a   1.000
_cell.length_b   1.000
_cell.length_c   1.000
_cell.angle_alpha   90.00
_cell.angle_beta   90.00
_cell.angle_gamma   90.00
#
_symmetry.space_group_name_H-M   'P 1'
#
loop_
_entity.id
_entity.type
_entity.pdbx_description
1 polymer ?
#
loop_
_entity_poly.entity_id
_entity_poly.type
_entity_poly.pdbx_seq_one_letter_code
_entity_poly.pdbx_strand_id
1 'polypeptide(L)'
;PDAATAARLEAIYRARADSALMHFHEADVHFMTGMINHHAQALVMSGFAPENGASETIQTLCARIINAQKDEINIMQEWLRDRGQEVPEIHIEDGHLMIHGPAHAMHMPGMLTDEQLDELRRARGRDFDRLFLEYMIMHHEGAVTMVLELFATDGAAQDDFVFKLASDIQADQGSEIDRMQKMLEAMGGANQ
;
A
#
# COMPACT_ATOMS: atom_id res chain seq x y z
N PRO A 1 10.83 34.32 -29.66
CA PRO A 1 11.29 32.97 -30.06
C PRO A 1 10.60 32.53 -31.37
N ASP A 2 11.36 32.03 -32.35
CA ASP A 2 10.75 31.49 -33.57
C ASP A 2 10.21 30.07 -33.35
N ALA A 3 9.32 29.62 -34.25
CA ALA A 3 8.65 28.32 -34.12
C ALA A 3 9.62 27.14 -34.14
N ALA A 4 10.75 27.26 -34.83
CA ALA A 4 11.80 26.24 -34.90
C ALA A 4 12.54 26.07 -33.56
N THR A 5 12.82 27.18 -32.85
CA THR A 5 13.42 27.16 -31.51
C THR A 5 12.47 26.56 -30.48
N ALA A 6 11.17 26.91 -30.55
CA ALA A 6 10.15 26.32 -29.68
C ALA A 6 10.03 24.80 -29.88
N ALA A 7 9.97 24.33 -31.14
CA ALA A 7 9.91 22.90 -31.45
C ALA A 7 11.16 22.12 -30.98
N ARG A 8 12.35 22.73 -31.07
CA ARG A 8 13.60 22.14 -30.58
C ARG A 8 13.63 22.04 -29.05
N LEU A 9 13.18 23.07 -28.34
CA LEU A 9 13.10 23.06 -26.87
C LEU A 9 12.11 21.99 -26.39
N GLU A 10 10.96 21.88 -27.06
CA GLU A 10 9.97 20.83 -26.79
C GLU A 10 10.55 19.43 -27.00
N ALA A 11 11.31 19.20 -28.08
CA ALA A 11 11.95 17.91 -28.33
C ALA A 11 13.01 17.55 -27.26
N ILE A 12 13.80 18.52 -26.79
CA ILE A 12 14.77 18.31 -25.71
C ILE A 12 14.06 18.01 -24.39
N TYR A 13 12.97 18.72 -24.12
CA TYR A 13 12.15 18.50 -22.93
C TYR A 13 11.58 17.08 -22.93
N ARG A 14 10.97 16.65 -24.03
CA ARG A 14 10.44 15.28 -24.18
C ARG A 14 11.53 14.22 -24.02
N ALA A 15 12.67 14.37 -24.70
CA ALA A 15 13.77 13.41 -24.58
C ALA A 15 14.31 13.29 -23.16
N ARG A 16 14.32 14.40 -22.38
CA ARG A 16 14.69 14.37 -20.96
C ARG A 16 13.62 13.71 -20.10
N ALA A 17 12.35 13.98 -20.35
CA ALA A 17 11.24 13.34 -19.65
C ALA A 17 11.22 11.82 -19.92
N ASP A 18 11.34 11.41 -21.19
CA ASP A 18 11.43 10.01 -21.61
C ASP A 18 12.65 9.33 -20.97
N SER A 19 13.80 10.00 -20.96
CA SER A 19 14.99 9.49 -20.28
C SER A 19 14.72 9.28 -18.79
N ALA A 20 14.15 10.27 -18.09
CA ALA A 20 13.86 10.14 -16.65
C ALA A 20 12.88 8.98 -16.36
N LEU A 21 11.86 8.80 -17.20
CA LEU A 21 10.93 7.66 -17.08
C LEU A 21 11.62 6.30 -17.25
N MET A 22 12.68 6.22 -18.06
CA MET A 22 13.41 4.97 -18.32
C MET A 22 14.52 4.69 -17.30
N HIS A 23 14.77 5.58 -16.34
CA HIS A 23 15.73 5.36 -15.25
C HIS A 23 15.01 4.84 -14.00
N PHE A 24 14.65 3.55 -14.01
CA PHE A 24 14.16 2.83 -12.85
C PHE A 24 14.86 1.47 -12.74
N HIS A 25 14.89 0.91 -11.54
CA HIS A 25 15.43 -0.41 -11.27
C HIS A 25 14.31 -1.46 -11.29
N GLU A 26 14.65 -2.72 -11.60
CA GLU A 26 13.67 -3.82 -11.54
C GLU A 26 13.07 -3.98 -10.13
N ALA A 27 13.88 -3.72 -9.10
CA ALA A 27 13.42 -3.71 -7.71
C ALA A 27 12.34 -2.63 -7.45
N ASP A 28 12.36 -1.50 -8.17
CA ASP A 28 11.32 -0.48 -8.05
C ASP A 28 10.00 -1.02 -8.61
N VAL A 29 10.03 -1.69 -9.77
CA VAL A 29 8.85 -2.34 -10.36
C VAL A 29 8.31 -3.42 -9.44
N HIS A 30 9.19 -4.23 -8.86
CA HIS A 30 8.84 -5.27 -7.90
C HIS A 30 8.18 -4.69 -6.65
N PHE A 31 8.75 -3.63 -6.09
CA PHE A 31 8.19 -2.92 -4.94
C PHE A 31 6.82 -2.32 -5.24
N MET A 32 6.66 -1.59 -6.34
CA MET A 32 5.36 -1.00 -6.71
C MET A 32 4.30 -2.08 -6.92
N THR A 33 4.66 -3.15 -7.62
CA THR A 33 3.76 -4.29 -7.86
C THR A 33 3.38 -4.96 -6.54
N GLY A 34 4.35 -5.29 -5.69
CA GLY A 34 4.13 -5.94 -4.40
C GLY A 34 3.30 -5.06 -3.46
N MET A 35 3.64 -3.78 -3.33
CA MET A 35 2.95 -2.87 -2.42
C MET A 35 1.50 -2.59 -2.87
N ILE A 36 1.20 -2.60 -4.17
CA ILE A 36 -0.20 -2.57 -4.66
C ILE A 36 -0.99 -3.78 -4.13
N ASN A 37 -0.42 -4.99 -4.21
CA ASN A 37 -1.06 -6.21 -3.71
C ASN A 37 -1.24 -6.16 -2.18
N HIS A 38 -0.22 -5.69 -1.48
CA HIS A 38 -0.20 -5.54 -0.02
C HIS A 38 -1.32 -4.58 0.43
N HIS A 39 -1.36 -3.38 -0.14
CA HIS A 39 -2.39 -2.39 0.16
C HIS A 39 -3.80 -2.88 -0.17
N ALA A 40 -3.95 -3.65 -1.24
CA ALA A 40 -5.26 -4.21 -1.60
C ALA A 40 -5.84 -5.13 -0.51
N GLN A 41 -5.00 -5.88 0.23
CA GLN A 41 -5.47 -6.70 1.35
C GLN A 41 -5.94 -5.84 2.54
N ALA A 42 -5.28 -4.72 2.83
CA ALA A 42 -5.74 -3.80 3.87
C ALA A 42 -7.11 -3.16 3.54
N LEU A 43 -7.42 -2.93 2.26
CA LEU A 43 -8.75 -2.49 1.82
C LEU A 43 -9.82 -3.54 2.15
N VAL A 44 -9.51 -4.81 1.96
CA VAL A 44 -10.41 -5.95 2.29
C VAL A 44 -10.64 -6.03 3.79
N MET A 45 -9.55 -6.04 4.58
CA MET A 45 -9.62 -6.07 6.04
C MET A 45 -10.47 -4.92 6.59
N SER A 46 -10.24 -3.71 6.08
CA SER A 46 -10.97 -2.50 6.47
C SER A 46 -12.43 -2.53 6.04
N GLY A 47 -12.74 -3.17 4.90
CA GLY A 47 -14.08 -3.34 4.37
C GLY A 47 -15.00 -4.19 5.24
N PHE A 48 -14.48 -5.05 6.12
CA PHE A 48 -15.29 -5.86 7.03
C PHE A 48 -15.90 -5.07 8.19
N ALA A 49 -15.35 -3.90 8.53
CA ALA A 49 -15.72 -3.18 9.74
C ALA A 49 -17.22 -2.81 9.87
N PRO A 50 -17.90 -2.31 8.83
CA PRO A 50 -19.32 -1.93 8.93
C PRO A 50 -20.23 -3.13 9.25
N GLU A 51 -19.99 -4.28 8.63
CA GLU A 51 -20.83 -5.48 8.79
C GLU A 51 -20.51 -6.27 10.06
N ASN A 52 -19.28 -6.13 10.57
CA ASN A 52 -18.82 -6.86 11.75
C ASN A 52 -19.13 -6.14 13.07
N GLY A 53 -19.80 -4.99 13.02
CA GLY A 53 -20.21 -4.24 14.22
C GLY A 53 -19.02 -3.57 14.92
N ALA A 54 -18.02 -3.12 14.16
CA ALA A 54 -16.84 -2.45 14.69
C ALA A 54 -17.21 -1.16 15.45
N SER A 55 -16.43 -0.79 16.47
CA SER A 55 -16.64 0.49 17.17
C SER A 55 -16.45 1.70 16.24
N GLU A 56 -17.03 2.84 16.59
CA GLU A 56 -16.90 4.09 15.80
C GLU A 56 -15.42 4.49 15.58
N THR A 57 -14.57 4.23 16.57
CA THR A 57 -13.13 4.48 16.48
C THR A 57 -12.47 3.60 15.43
N ILE A 58 -12.81 2.31 15.37
CA ILE A 58 -12.30 1.38 14.35
C ILE A 58 -12.86 1.71 12.97
N GLN A 59 -14.16 2.01 12.86
CA GLN A 59 -14.75 2.43 11.58
C GLN A 59 -14.05 3.69 11.01
N THR A 60 -13.73 4.65 11.88
CA THR A 60 -12.99 5.86 11.49
C THR A 60 -11.56 5.53 11.03
N LEU A 61 -10.88 4.59 11.70
CA LEU A 61 -9.57 4.13 11.30
C LEU A 61 -9.61 3.43 9.93
N CYS A 62 -10.54 2.48 9.75
CA CYS A 62 -10.74 1.78 8.48
C CYS A 62 -11.00 2.73 7.31
N ALA A 63 -11.86 3.74 7.51
CA ALA A 63 -12.13 4.73 6.47
C ALA A 63 -10.88 5.54 6.07
N ARG A 64 -10.02 5.87 7.04
CA ARG A 64 -8.74 6.56 6.77
C ARG A 64 -7.77 5.68 5.99
N ILE A 65 -7.59 4.42 6.42
CA ILE A 65 -6.74 3.43 5.73
C ILE A 65 -7.22 3.23 4.30
N ILE A 66 -8.53 3.05 4.10
CA ILE A 66 -9.12 2.88 2.77
C ILE A 66 -8.80 4.07 1.86
N ASN A 67 -8.93 5.30 2.35
CA ASN A 67 -8.68 6.47 1.52
C ASN A 67 -7.19 6.61 1.18
N ALA A 68 -6.31 6.52 2.19
CA ALA A 68 -4.87 6.66 2.01
C ALA A 68 -4.32 5.59 1.06
N GLN A 69 -4.61 4.31 1.33
CA GLN A 69 -4.03 3.22 0.55
C GLN A 69 -4.63 3.10 -0.86
N LYS A 70 -5.88 3.55 -1.09
CA LYS A 70 -6.41 3.67 -2.46
C LYS A 70 -5.67 4.72 -3.26
N ASP A 71 -5.38 5.88 -2.66
CA ASP A 71 -4.63 6.93 -3.33
C ASP A 71 -3.21 6.45 -3.66
N GLU A 72 -2.53 5.77 -2.73
CA GLU A 72 -1.21 5.17 -2.96
C GLU A 72 -1.23 4.08 -4.04
N ILE A 73 -2.25 3.20 -4.07
CA ILE A 73 -2.43 2.23 -5.16
C ILE A 73 -2.50 2.95 -6.51
N ASN A 74 -3.29 4.02 -6.63
CA ASN A 74 -3.42 4.76 -7.88
C ASN A 74 -2.07 5.36 -8.32
N ILE A 75 -1.33 5.96 -7.38
CA ILE A 75 0.01 6.52 -7.62
C ILE A 75 0.98 5.46 -8.14
N MET A 76 1.02 4.28 -7.51
CA MET A 76 1.89 3.18 -7.94
C MET A 76 1.47 2.59 -9.29
N GLN A 77 0.17 2.45 -9.52
CA GLN A 77 -0.36 1.97 -10.80
C GLN A 77 -0.04 2.94 -11.95
N GLU A 78 -0.14 4.25 -11.72
CA GLU A 78 0.27 5.28 -12.69
C GLU A 78 1.77 5.21 -12.96
N TRP A 79 2.60 5.08 -11.92
CA TRP A 79 4.04 4.95 -12.07
C TRP A 79 4.44 3.76 -12.95
N LEU A 80 3.78 2.61 -12.77
CA LEU A 80 3.98 1.41 -13.59
C LEU A 80 3.52 1.66 -15.05
N ARG A 81 2.36 2.28 -15.24
CA ARG A 81 1.78 2.56 -16.56
C ARG A 81 2.65 3.48 -17.39
N ASP A 82 3.15 4.55 -16.78
CA ASP A 82 4.03 5.54 -17.42
C ASP A 82 5.35 4.92 -17.90
N ARG A 83 5.75 3.81 -17.29
CA ARG A 83 6.97 3.05 -17.59
C ARG A 83 6.71 1.80 -18.43
N GLY A 84 5.49 1.65 -18.96
CA GLY A 84 5.09 0.51 -19.80
C GLY A 84 5.18 -0.84 -19.09
N GLN A 85 5.13 -0.85 -17.75
CA GLN A 85 5.13 -2.06 -16.95
C GLN A 85 3.71 -2.64 -16.86
N GLU A 86 3.63 -3.94 -16.56
CA GLU A 86 2.35 -4.56 -16.24
C GLU A 86 1.79 -3.97 -14.94
N VAL A 87 0.50 -3.64 -14.94
CA VAL A 87 -0.17 -3.00 -13.81
C VAL A 87 -1.14 -4.00 -13.17
N PRO A 88 -1.02 -4.31 -11.87
CA PRO A 88 -2.01 -5.13 -11.19
C PRO A 88 -3.39 -4.47 -11.18
N GLU A 89 -4.41 -5.21 -11.60
CA GLU A 89 -5.80 -4.78 -11.56
C GLU A 89 -6.49 -5.36 -10.32
N ILE A 90 -6.90 -4.47 -9.41
CA ILE A 90 -7.53 -4.83 -8.15
C ILE A 90 -9.05 -4.86 -8.30
N HIS A 91 -9.65 -6.02 -8.04
CA HIS A 91 -11.10 -6.20 -7.98
C HIS A 91 -11.47 -6.74 -6.60
N ILE A 92 -12.36 -6.03 -5.90
CA ILE A 92 -12.87 -6.45 -4.58
C ILE A 92 -14.37 -6.60 -4.70
N GLU A 93 -14.86 -7.84 -4.62
CA GLU A 93 -16.30 -8.18 -4.65
C GLU A 93 -16.65 -9.04 -3.44
N ASP A 94 -17.71 -8.68 -2.71
CA ASP A 94 -18.20 -9.42 -1.53
C ASP A 94 -17.12 -9.76 -0.48
N GLY A 95 -16.12 -8.89 -0.33
CA GLY A 95 -14.99 -9.08 0.60
C GLY A 95 -13.92 -10.06 0.09
N HIS A 96 -13.96 -10.43 -1.18
CA HIS A 96 -12.95 -11.26 -1.84
C HIS A 96 -12.08 -10.41 -2.76
N LEU A 97 -10.77 -10.53 -2.59
CA LEU A 97 -9.76 -9.85 -3.40
C LEU A 97 -9.37 -10.72 -4.59
N MET A 98 -9.58 -10.19 -5.79
CA MET A 98 -9.14 -10.77 -7.04
C MET A 98 -8.15 -9.79 -7.68
N ILE A 99 -6.94 -10.28 -7.95
CA ILE A 99 -5.90 -9.48 -8.59
C ILE A 99 -5.55 -10.11 -9.93
N HIS A 100 -5.66 -9.33 -11.00
CA HIS A 100 -5.20 -9.72 -12.34
C HIS A 100 -3.88 -9.01 -12.67
N GLY A 101 -2.96 -9.70 -13.36
CA GLY A 101 -1.64 -9.18 -13.70
C GLY A 101 -0.50 -9.94 -12.99
N PRO A 102 0.68 -9.33 -12.84
CA PRO A 102 1.83 -9.97 -12.21
C PRO A 102 1.60 -10.14 -10.70
N ALA A 103 0.93 -11.23 -10.33
CA ALA A 103 0.71 -11.66 -8.95
C ALA A 103 1.67 -12.81 -8.57
N HIS A 104 2.82 -12.89 -9.23
CA HIS A 104 3.74 -14.02 -9.05
C HIS A 104 4.32 -14.02 -7.64
N ALA A 105 3.89 -14.98 -6.81
CA ALA A 105 4.60 -15.61 -5.70
C ALA A 105 5.67 -14.77 -4.98
N MET A 106 5.39 -13.49 -4.72
CA MET A 106 6.23 -12.65 -3.90
C MET A 106 5.93 -12.97 -2.45
N HIS A 107 6.96 -13.27 -1.67
CA HIS A 107 6.80 -13.23 -0.24
C HIS A 107 6.60 -11.77 0.17
N MET A 108 5.39 -11.43 0.61
CA MET A 108 5.05 -10.09 1.09
C MET A 108 4.88 -10.19 2.62
N PRO A 109 5.85 -9.71 3.41
CA PRO A 109 5.77 -9.75 4.86
C PRO A 109 4.48 -9.12 5.38
N GLY A 110 3.95 -9.65 6.49
CA GLY A 110 2.77 -9.09 7.15
C GLY A 110 1.41 -9.38 6.51
N MET A 111 1.38 -9.94 5.29
CA MET A 111 0.12 -10.38 4.67
C MET A 111 -0.56 -11.44 5.54
N LEU A 112 -1.86 -11.27 5.75
CA LEU A 112 -2.70 -12.26 6.40
C LEU A 112 -2.86 -13.47 5.49
N THR A 113 -2.86 -14.66 6.10
CA THR A 113 -3.27 -15.88 5.42
C THR A 113 -4.78 -15.91 5.22
N ASP A 114 -5.26 -16.81 4.36
CA ASP A 114 -6.69 -17.04 4.15
C ASP A 114 -7.40 -17.36 5.47
N GLU A 115 -6.78 -18.15 6.36
CA GLU A 115 -7.33 -18.47 7.67
C GLU A 115 -7.45 -17.25 8.58
N GLN A 116 -6.46 -16.35 8.58
CA GLN A 116 -6.48 -15.12 9.39
C GLN A 116 -7.52 -14.12 8.84
N LEU A 117 -7.64 -14.00 7.52
CA LEU A 117 -8.70 -13.21 6.88
C LEU A 117 -10.09 -13.76 7.23
N ASP A 118 -10.26 -15.08 7.20
CA ASP A 118 -11.49 -15.75 7.60
C ASP A 118 -11.82 -15.54 9.08
N GLU A 119 -10.82 -15.58 9.96
CA GLU A 119 -10.96 -15.29 11.37
C GLU A 119 -11.46 -13.85 11.57
N LEU A 120 -10.79 -12.88 10.96
CA LEU A 120 -11.17 -11.47 11.01
C LEU A 120 -12.58 -11.25 10.46
N ARG A 121 -12.92 -11.88 9.32
CA ARG A 121 -14.24 -11.78 8.69
C ARG A 121 -15.36 -12.31 9.59
N ARG A 122 -15.10 -13.35 10.39
CA ARG A 122 -16.08 -13.95 11.31
C ARG A 122 -16.17 -13.25 12.66
N ALA A 123 -15.15 -12.48 13.05
CA ALA A 123 -15.12 -11.75 14.30
C ALA A 123 -16.23 -10.69 14.36
N ARG A 124 -16.71 -10.36 15.57
CA ARG A 124 -17.80 -9.40 15.77
C ARG A 124 -17.51 -8.46 16.94
N GLY A 125 -17.98 -7.22 16.83
CA GLY A 125 -17.89 -6.23 17.91
C GLY A 125 -16.47 -6.04 18.42
N ARG A 126 -16.30 -6.10 19.75
CA ARG A 126 -15.00 -5.89 20.40
C ARG A 126 -13.93 -6.91 19.98
N ASP A 127 -14.32 -8.14 19.62
CA ASP A 127 -13.37 -9.13 19.13
C ASP A 127 -12.87 -8.79 17.72
N PHE A 128 -13.75 -8.24 16.87
CA PHE A 128 -13.35 -7.69 15.57
C PHE A 128 -12.38 -6.54 15.74
N ASP A 129 -12.70 -5.58 16.62
CA ASP A 129 -11.84 -4.42 16.89
C ASP A 129 -10.42 -4.86 17.31
N ARG A 130 -10.32 -5.86 18.19
CA ARG A 130 -9.04 -6.38 18.67
C ARG A 130 -8.26 -7.05 17.53
N LEU A 131 -8.89 -7.99 16.81
CA LEU A 131 -8.25 -8.72 15.72
C LEU A 131 -7.85 -7.79 14.58
N PHE A 132 -8.68 -6.80 14.25
CA PHE A 132 -8.36 -5.80 13.24
C PHE A 132 -7.07 -5.05 13.60
N LEU A 133 -6.96 -4.57 14.84
CA LEU A 133 -5.77 -3.85 15.29
C LEU A 133 -4.52 -4.76 15.29
N GLU A 134 -4.61 -5.96 15.86
CA GLU A 134 -3.48 -6.90 15.89
C GLU A 134 -2.98 -7.25 14.49
N TYR A 135 -3.90 -7.55 13.58
CA TYR A 135 -3.56 -7.94 12.22
C TYR A 135 -3.13 -6.77 11.35
N MET A 136 -3.74 -5.59 11.50
CA MET A 136 -3.33 -4.41 10.74
C MET A 136 -1.96 -3.88 11.21
N ILE A 137 -1.61 -4.02 12.49
CA ILE A 137 -0.25 -3.73 12.98
C ILE A 137 0.76 -4.65 12.27
N MET A 138 0.54 -5.97 12.32
CA MET A 138 1.41 -6.95 11.65
C MET A 138 1.52 -6.69 10.14
N HIS A 139 0.40 -6.33 9.51
CA HIS A 139 0.35 -5.98 8.09
C HIS A 139 1.22 -4.76 7.79
N HIS A 140 1.03 -3.65 8.51
CA HIS A 140 1.81 -2.42 8.34
C HIS A 140 3.31 -2.62 8.64
N GLU A 141 3.69 -3.42 9.64
CA GLU A 141 5.09 -3.80 9.90
C GLU A 141 5.70 -4.52 8.70
N GLY A 142 4.89 -5.30 7.98
CA GLY A 142 5.26 -5.91 6.72
C GLY A 142 5.55 -4.90 5.62
N ALA A 143 4.69 -3.89 5.45
CA ALA A 143 4.91 -2.81 4.48
C ALA A 143 6.20 -2.02 4.78
N VAL A 144 6.47 -1.72 6.05
CA VAL A 144 7.73 -1.08 6.47
C VAL A 144 8.93 -1.96 6.12
N THR A 145 8.82 -3.27 6.31
CA THR A 145 9.87 -4.23 5.93
C THR A 145 10.16 -4.19 4.43
N MET A 146 9.11 -4.16 3.59
CA MET A 146 9.26 -4.05 2.13
C MET A 146 9.97 -2.76 1.71
N VAL A 147 9.69 -1.63 2.38
CA VAL A 147 10.42 -0.36 2.14
C VAL A 147 11.90 -0.50 2.52
N LEU A 148 12.22 -1.12 3.65
CA LEU A 148 13.60 -1.35 4.06
C LEU A 148 14.35 -2.25 3.07
N GLU A 149 13.70 -3.30 2.55
CA GLU A 149 14.27 -4.19 1.53
C GLU A 149 14.54 -3.45 0.21
N LEU A 150 13.62 -2.57 -0.21
CA LEU A 150 13.83 -1.68 -1.36
C LEU A 150 15.09 -0.83 -1.17
N PHE A 151 15.19 -0.11 -0.05
CA PHE A 151 16.33 0.76 0.22
C PHE A 151 17.65 0.03 0.47
N ALA A 152 17.60 -1.26 0.83
CA ALA A 152 18.77 -2.11 0.97
C ALA A 152 19.28 -2.67 -0.38
N THR A 153 18.50 -2.55 -1.45
CA THR A 153 18.86 -3.07 -2.77
C THR A 153 19.72 -2.07 -3.55
N ASP A 154 20.91 -2.49 -3.97
CA ASP A 154 21.82 -1.63 -4.74
C ASP A 154 21.17 -1.18 -6.06
N GLY A 155 21.26 0.12 -6.35
CA GLY A 155 20.67 0.73 -7.54
C GLY A 155 19.15 0.95 -7.48
N ALA A 156 18.43 0.43 -6.48
CA ALA A 156 17.01 0.69 -6.29
C ALA A 156 16.73 2.08 -5.68
N ALA A 157 15.51 2.57 -5.86
CA ALA A 157 15.01 3.84 -5.33
C ALA A 157 15.93 5.06 -5.56
N GLN A 158 16.67 5.06 -6.67
CA GLN A 158 17.44 6.24 -7.12
C GLN A 158 16.57 7.27 -7.84
N ASP A 159 15.39 6.86 -8.28
CA ASP A 159 14.34 7.76 -8.76
C ASP A 159 13.75 8.53 -7.57
N ASP A 160 13.83 9.87 -7.60
CA ASP A 160 13.38 10.75 -6.51
C ASP A 160 11.91 10.51 -6.13
N PHE A 161 11.07 10.11 -7.09
CA PHE A 161 9.67 9.83 -6.84
C PHE A 161 9.52 8.49 -6.10
N VAL A 162 10.23 7.44 -6.52
CA VAL A 162 10.22 6.14 -5.82
C VAL A 162 10.72 6.32 -4.38
N PHE A 163 11.84 7.03 -4.20
CA PHE A 163 12.40 7.30 -2.88
C PHE A 163 11.41 8.03 -1.98
N LYS A 164 10.77 9.07 -2.50
CA LYS A 164 9.79 9.85 -1.77
C LYS A 164 8.57 9.00 -1.40
N LEU A 165 7.97 8.30 -2.36
CA LEU A 165 6.80 7.46 -2.11
C LEU A 165 7.07 6.41 -1.04
N ALA A 166 8.19 5.69 -1.15
CA ALA A 166 8.57 4.67 -0.16
C ALA A 166 8.81 5.28 1.23
N SER A 167 9.42 6.47 1.30
CA SER A 167 9.62 7.20 2.56
C SER A 167 8.30 7.66 3.19
N ASP A 168 7.37 8.16 2.37
CA ASP A 168 6.05 8.60 2.81
C ASP A 168 5.25 7.40 3.36
N ILE A 169 5.22 6.27 2.63
CA ILE A 169 4.62 5.01 3.09
C ILE A 169 5.22 4.58 4.44
N GLN A 170 6.54 4.56 4.58
CA GLN A 170 7.18 4.17 5.84
C GLN A 170 6.77 5.08 7.01
N ALA A 171 6.71 6.40 6.79
CA ALA A 171 6.35 7.37 7.83
C ALA A 171 4.88 7.26 8.24
N ASP A 172 3.98 7.10 7.26
CA ASP A 172 2.55 7.00 7.50
C ASP A 172 2.20 5.66 8.17
N GLN A 173 2.69 4.54 7.64
CA GLN A 173 2.47 3.22 8.24
C GLN A 173 3.05 3.12 9.65
N GLY A 174 4.23 3.70 9.89
CA GLY A 174 4.83 3.78 11.23
C GLY A 174 3.97 4.57 12.22
N SER A 175 3.42 5.70 11.79
CA SER A 175 2.52 6.53 12.60
C SER A 175 1.19 5.82 12.89
N GLU A 176 0.68 5.04 11.93
CA GLU A 176 -0.54 4.23 12.11
C GLU A 176 -0.32 3.05 13.06
N ILE A 177 0.83 2.37 13.01
CA ILE A 177 1.22 1.33 13.98
C ILE A 177 1.16 1.90 15.40
N ASP A 178 1.84 3.02 15.66
CA ASP A 178 1.86 3.67 16.98
C ASP A 178 0.45 4.00 17.49
N ARG A 179 -0.44 4.42 16.58
CA ARG A 179 -1.82 4.73 16.92
C ARG A 179 -2.60 3.47 17.25
N MET A 180 -2.47 2.41 16.45
CA MET A 180 -3.15 1.14 16.66
C MET A 180 -2.70 0.45 17.95
N GLN A 181 -1.41 0.50 18.27
CA GLN A 181 -0.87 -0.01 19.54
C GLN A 181 -1.52 0.68 20.75
N LYS A 182 -1.60 2.02 20.74
CA LYS A 182 -2.30 2.78 21.80
C LYS A 182 -3.78 2.43 21.92
N MET A 183 -4.44 2.17 20.78
CA MET A 183 -5.83 1.74 20.78
C MET A 183 -5.99 0.34 21.40
N LEU A 184 -5.09 -0.59 21.08
CA LEU A 184 -5.07 -1.94 21.64
C LEU A 184 -4.78 -1.93 23.16
N GLU A 185 -3.83 -1.13 23.61
CA GLU A 185 -3.54 -0.91 25.03
C GLU A 185 -4.76 -0.37 25.79
N ALA A 186 -5.45 0.63 25.23
CA ALA A 186 -6.66 1.20 25.82
C ALA A 186 -7.79 0.16 25.92
N MET A 187 -7.89 -0.76 24.96
CA MET A 187 -8.85 -1.87 25.02
C MET A 187 -8.52 -2.89 26.12
N GLY A 188 -7.24 -3.14 26.41
CA GLY A 188 -6.80 -4.00 27.50
C GLY A 188 -6.97 -3.37 28.90
N GLY A 189 -6.79 -2.05 29.00
CA GLY A 189 -6.97 -1.30 30.24
C GLY A 189 -8.43 -1.17 30.72
N ALA A 190 -9.40 -1.33 29.83
CA ALA A 190 -10.84 -1.24 30.17
C ALA A 190 -11.40 -2.48 30.91
N ASN A 191 -10.56 -3.51 31.16
CA ASN A 191 -10.92 -4.73 31.88
C ASN A 191 -10.26 -4.84 33.28
N GLN A 192 -9.70 -3.75 33.82
CA GLN A 192 -9.16 -3.69 35.19
C GLN A 192 -9.97 -2.73 36.07
#